data_AF-A0A1W9GKS1-F1
#
_entry.id   AF-A0A1W9GKS1-F1
#
_cell.length_a   1.000
_cell.length_b   1.000
_cell.length_c   1.000
_cell.angle_alpha   90.00
_cell.angle_beta   90.00
_cell.angle_gamma   90.00
#
_symmetry.space_group_name_H-M   'P 1'
#
loop_
_entity.id
_entity.type
_entity.pdbx_description
1 polymer ?
#
loop_
_entity_poly.entity_id
_entity_poly.type
_entity_poly.pdbx_seq_one_letter_code
_entity_poly.pdbx_strand_id
1 'polypeptide(L)'
;MPPSLKNLDRIGSIKPLATETATRFLSLAKSMLGWNSAQLNRKEEMVRRYVLTRYPLLGRAPTRQEMVTALDCVSAEEIQATLERLHELDMLCLDSGSQEIRLAYPFSSVPTRHLVRFPGWGDTAPVYAQCAVDALGIPFMVQEDVSIASSCAHCAESVTVKIERGAIVTADPPRTVVWAGTTRTGHAADSVCPTINFFCSPNHAIAWRQQQRDVAGQVLGLGEALYVGKGIFEDLLRPHPGAVSFARTPVPLPETANAGTMASTAGGLLTAFLASICCIGPAVFAALGVGVGATGFLANTAGVLKALLPYRPLFIGLTMILLGISFYLAYRKPMVGDVSCQACVPASGVRPNRWLLWIITSLAVAVMLAPYWLEFTTG
;
A
#
# COMPACT_ATOMS: atom_id res chain seq x y z
N MET A 1 13.82 -46.69 -2.33
CA MET A 1 13.76 -45.28 -1.93
C MET A 1 13.56 -44.45 -3.19
N PRO A 2 12.42 -43.77 -3.35
CA PRO A 2 12.21 -42.95 -4.54
C PRO A 2 13.06 -41.66 -4.46
N PRO A 3 13.58 -41.13 -5.58
CA PRO A 3 14.35 -39.90 -5.58
C PRO A 3 13.49 -38.71 -5.15
N SER A 4 14.09 -37.79 -4.41
CA SER A 4 13.44 -36.63 -3.80
C SER A 4 12.84 -35.67 -4.84
N LEU A 5 11.56 -35.33 -4.67
CA LEU A 5 10.77 -34.32 -5.42
C LEU A 5 11.19 -32.86 -5.12
N LYS A 6 12.50 -32.53 -5.11
CA LYS A 6 12.98 -31.18 -4.76
C LYS A 6 13.64 -30.38 -5.91
N ASN A 7 13.62 -30.85 -7.14
CA ASN A 7 14.16 -30.09 -8.28
C ASN A 7 13.32 -30.30 -9.55
N LEU A 8 12.07 -29.85 -9.52
CA LEU A 8 11.30 -29.56 -10.72
C LEU A 8 11.31 -28.05 -10.92
N ASP A 9 12.19 -27.62 -11.83
CA ASP A 9 12.06 -26.42 -12.66
C ASP A 9 11.74 -25.10 -11.95
N ARG A 10 12.78 -24.42 -11.44
CA ARG A 10 12.78 -22.95 -11.48
C ARG A 10 12.84 -22.52 -12.94
N ILE A 11 11.69 -22.35 -13.56
CA ILE A 11 11.55 -21.42 -14.68
C ILE A 11 12.15 -20.10 -14.18
N GLY A 12 13.14 -19.56 -14.89
CA GLY A 12 13.68 -18.24 -14.57
C GLY A 12 12.53 -17.25 -14.45
N SER A 13 12.54 -16.40 -13.42
CA SER A 13 11.46 -15.44 -13.17
C SER A 13 11.18 -14.62 -14.43
N ILE A 14 9.94 -14.60 -14.92
CA ILE A 14 9.54 -13.86 -16.12
C ILE A 14 9.23 -12.43 -15.71
N LYS A 15 10.07 -11.49 -16.16
CA LYS A 15 9.90 -10.05 -15.93
C LYS A 15 8.99 -9.41 -16.99
N PRO A 16 8.44 -8.22 -16.73
CA PRO A 16 7.80 -7.42 -17.77
C PRO A 16 8.76 -7.23 -18.96
N LEU A 17 8.32 -7.66 -20.16
CA LEU A 17 9.12 -7.64 -21.38
C LEU A 17 8.55 -6.66 -22.39
N ALA A 18 9.32 -5.60 -22.70
CA ALA A 18 8.95 -4.56 -23.65
C ALA A 18 9.41 -4.93 -25.07
N THR A 19 8.68 -5.82 -25.75
CA THR A 19 8.87 -6.07 -27.19
C THR A 19 8.18 -5.00 -28.03
N GLU A 20 8.49 -4.92 -29.32
CA GLU A 20 7.76 -4.07 -30.27
C GLU A 20 6.25 -4.40 -30.27
N THR A 21 5.92 -5.70 -30.25
CA THR A 21 4.55 -6.21 -30.13
C THR A 21 3.85 -5.70 -28.88
N ALA A 22 4.50 -5.81 -27.71
CA ALA A 22 3.93 -5.40 -26.42
C ALA A 22 3.79 -3.88 -26.29
N THR A 23 4.78 -3.13 -26.75
CA THR A 23 4.79 -1.66 -26.73
C THR A 23 3.72 -1.08 -27.67
N ARG A 24 3.57 -1.63 -28.87
CA ARG A 24 2.50 -1.25 -29.81
C ARG A 24 1.12 -1.56 -29.22
N PHE A 25 0.94 -2.73 -28.62
CA PHE A 25 -0.33 -3.08 -27.98
C PHE A 25 -0.64 -2.15 -26.80
N LEU A 26 0.35 -1.84 -25.95
CA LEU A 26 0.17 -0.90 -24.84
C LEU A 26 -0.21 0.50 -25.33
N SER A 27 0.43 1.00 -26.39
CA SER A 27 0.09 2.29 -27.00
C SER A 27 -1.36 2.29 -27.51
N LEU A 28 -1.77 1.24 -28.21
CA LEU A 28 -3.14 1.06 -28.66
C LEU A 28 -4.12 1.01 -27.48
N ALA A 29 -3.84 0.21 -26.45
CA ALA A 29 -4.67 0.09 -25.26
C ALA A 29 -4.83 1.42 -24.53
N LYS A 30 -3.75 2.19 -24.36
CA LYS A 30 -3.80 3.53 -23.74
C LYS A 30 -4.63 4.51 -24.57
N SER A 31 -4.45 4.51 -25.89
CA SER A 31 -5.24 5.35 -26.79
C SER A 31 -6.72 4.96 -26.79
N MET A 32 -6.99 3.66 -26.71
CA MET A 32 -8.34 3.11 -26.66
C MET A 32 -9.02 3.53 -25.35
N LEU A 33 -8.42 3.22 -24.20
CA LEU A 33 -9.01 3.54 -22.90
C LEU A 33 -9.13 5.06 -22.66
N GLY A 34 -8.18 5.86 -23.14
CA GLY A 34 -8.25 7.33 -23.06
C GLY A 34 -8.17 7.90 -21.64
N TRP A 35 -7.91 7.07 -20.63
CA TRP A 35 -7.92 7.48 -19.22
C TRP A 35 -6.92 8.58 -18.90
N ASN A 36 -5.74 8.56 -19.53
CA ASN A 36 -4.69 9.57 -19.30
C ASN A 36 -5.05 10.95 -19.85
N SER A 37 -5.97 11.03 -20.82
CA SER A 37 -6.49 12.29 -21.35
C SER A 37 -7.74 12.78 -20.63
N ALA A 38 -8.37 11.94 -19.81
CA ALA A 38 -9.55 12.32 -19.07
C ALA A 38 -9.18 13.30 -17.95
N GLN A 39 -9.70 14.53 -18.05
CA GLN A 39 -9.53 15.54 -17.02
C GLN A 39 -10.59 15.33 -15.93
N LEU A 40 -10.22 14.57 -14.91
CA LEU A 40 -11.04 14.44 -13.70
C LEU A 40 -10.81 15.64 -12.80
N ASN A 41 -11.91 16.18 -12.26
CA ASN A 41 -11.81 17.16 -11.20
C ASN A 41 -11.37 16.48 -9.88
N ARG A 42 -11.08 17.29 -8.86
CA ARG A 42 -10.58 16.78 -7.58
C ARG A 42 -11.52 15.78 -6.91
N LYS A 43 -12.83 16.04 -6.90
CA LYS A 43 -13.82 15.15 -6.26
C LYS A 43 -13.96 13.85 -7.05
N GLU A 44 -13.98 13.94 -8.39
CA GLU A 44 -14.02 12.77 -9.28
C GLU A 44 -12.81 11.86 -9.04
N GLU A 45 -11.62 12.44 -8.94
CA GLU A 45 -10.40 11.70 -8.62
C GLU A 45 -10.43 11.08 -7.23
N MET A 46 -10.98 11.77 -6.23
CA MET A 46 -11.15 11.23 -4.89
C MET A 46 -12.04 9.99 -4.88
N VAL A 47 -13.19 10.03 -5.56
CA VAL A 47 -14.10 8.88 -5.68
C VAL A 47 -13.44 7.74 -6.44
N ARG A 48 -12.83 8.00 -7.61
CA ARG A 48 -12.12 6.99 -8.40
C ARG A 48 -11.04 6.28 -7.57
N ARG A 49 -10.18 7.03 -6.89
CA ARG A 49 -9.13 6.46 -6.04
C ARG A 49 -9.70 5.69 -4.86
N TYR A 50 -10.77 6.20 -4.24
CA TYR A 50 -11.44 5.49 -3.15
C TYR A 50 -11.97 4.13 -3.62
N VAL A 51 -12.66 4.09 -4.76
CA VAL A 51 -13.13 2.84 -5.37
C VAL A 51 -11.97 1.86 -5.56
N LEU A 52 -10.92 2.27 -6.27
CA LEU A 52 -9.80 1.38 -6.61
C LEU A 52 -8.99 0.91 -5.40
N THR A 53 -8.86 1.73 -4.35
CA THR A 53 -8.12 1.36 -3.13
C THR A 53 -8.95 0.49 -2.19
N ARG A 54 -10.28 0.67 -2.15
CA ARG A 54 -11.17 -0.13 -1.31
C ARG A 54 -11.51 -1.48 -1.92
N TYR A 55 -11.65 -1.53 -3.24
CA TYR A 55 -12.07 -2.75 -3.94
C TYR A 55 -11.32 -4.01 -3.47
N PRO A 56 -9.98 -4.06 -3.53
CA PRO A 56 -9.26 -5.29 -3.22
C PRO A 56 -9.26 -5.61 -1.71
N LEU A 57 -9.52 -4.63 -0.84
CA LEU A 57 -9.66 -4.84 0.61
C LEU A 57 -11.03 -5.44 0.97
N LEU A 58 -12.07 -5.07 0.21
CA LEU A 58 -13.43 -5.56 0.43
C LEU A 58 -13.73 -6.87 -0.31
N GLY A 59 -12.92 -7.20 -1.33
CA GLY A 59 -13.23 -8.29 -2.27
C GLY A 59 -14.37 -7.96 -3.25
N ARG A 60 -14.91 -6.73 -3.20
CA ARG A 60 -16.02 -6.21 -4.01
C ARG A 60 -15.90 -4.70 -4.16
N ALA A 61 -16.67 -4.12 -5.08
CA ALA A 61 -16.79 -2.67 -5.14
C ALA A 61 -17.38 -2.10 -3.84
N PRO A 62 -16.93 -0.93 -3.37
CA PRO A 62 -17.62 -0.20 -2.31
C PRO A 62 -18.98 0.28 -2.81
N THR A 63 -19.97 0.24 -1.93
CA THR A 63 -21.32 0.77 -2.18
C THR A 63 -21.31 2.29 -2.14
N ARG A 64 -22.33 2.92 -2.74
CA ARG A 64 -22.52 4.38 -2.63
C ARG A 64 -22.59 4.88 -1.20
N GLN A 65 -23.27 4.15 -0.31
CA GLN A 65 -23.36 4.54 1.10
C GLN A 65 -21.99 4.48 1.81
N GLU A 66 -21.17 3.47 1.52
CA GLU A 66 -19.79 3.39 2.02
C GLU A 66 -18.91 4.53 1.49
N MET A 67 -19.15 5.00 0.27
CA MET A 67 -18.47 6.18 -0.29
C MET A 67 -18.92 7.48 0.38
N VAL A 68 -20.23 7.70 0.52
CA VAL A 68 -20.79 8.88 1.21
C VAL A 68 -20.27 8.98 2.64
N THR A 69 -20.22 7.84 3.35
CA THR A 69 -19.76 7.80 4.74
C THR A 69 -18.26 8.05 4.88
N ALA A 70 -17.46 7.74 3.85
CA ALA A 70 -16.01 7.87 3.91
C ALA A 70 -15.49 9.17 3.28
N LEU A 71 -16.27 9.82 2.43
CA LEU A 71 -15.91 11.01 1.67
C LEU A 71 -16.81 12.19 2.07
N ASP A 72 -16.68 12.65 3.32
CA ASP A 72 -17.54 13.70 3.91
C ASP A 72 -17.63 15.01 3.10
N CYS A 73 -16.67 15.28 2.20
CA CYS A 73 -16.64 16.46 1.35
C CYS A 73 -17.34 16.29 -0.03
N VAL A 74 -17.95 15.13 -0.29
CA VAL A 74 -18.64 14.81 -1.55
C VAL A 74 -20.06 14.35 -1.20
N SER A 75 -21.08 15.03 -1.73
CA SER A 75 -22.47 14.66 -1.46
C SER A 75 -22.85 13.34 -2.14
N ALA A 76 -23.97 12.74 -1.74
CA ALA A 76 -24.48 11.52 -2.38
C ALA A 76 -24.78 11.73 -3.86
N GLU A 77 -25.32 12.90 -4.22
CA GLU A 77 -25.62 13.29 -5.60
C GLU A 77 -24.32 13.48 -6.40
N GLU A 78 -23.31 14.11 -5.81
CA GLU A 78 -21.99 14.28 -6.44
C GLU A 78 -21.29 12.93 -6.65
N ILE A 79 -21.42 11.98 -5.71
CA ILE A 79 -20.91 10.62 -5.87
C ILE A 79 -21.62 9.93 -7.03
N GLN A 80 -22.95 9.97 -7.09
CA GLN A 80 -23.70 9.35 -8.18
C GLN A 80 -23.32 9.95 -9.54
N ALA A 81 -23.30 11.27 -9.67
CA ALA A 81 -22.88 11.95 -10.90
C ALA A 81 -21.43 11.63 -11.30
N THR A 82 -20.54 11.50 -10.31
CA THR A 82 -19.17 11.07 -10.53
C THR A 82 -19.11 9.64 -11.07
N LEU A 83 -19.88 8.71 -10.49
CA LEU A 83 -19.92 7.32 -10.95
C LEU A 83 -20.45 7.21 -12.38
N GLU A 84 -21.51 7.95 -12.73
CA GLU A 84 -22.04 8.04 -14.08
C GLU A 84 -21.00 8.57 -15.06
N ARG A 85 -20.28 9.64 -14.69
CA ARG A 85 -19.20 10.16 -15.52
C ARG A 85 -18.05 9.18 -15.69
N LEU A 86 -17.62 8.51 -14.62
CA LEU A 86 -16.58 7.48 -14.71
C LEU A 86 -17.04 6.26 -15.54
N HIS A 87 -18.36 6.00 -15.57
CA HIS A 87 -18.95 5.03 -16.49
C HIS A 87 -18.85 5.47 -17.94
N GLU A 88 -19.23 6.71 -18.27
CA GLU A 88 -19.08 7.25 -19.63
C GLU A 88 -17.63 7.26 -20.12
N LEU A 89 -16.68 7.49 -19.22
CA LEU A 89 -15.24 7.46 -19.49
C LEU A 89 -14.64 6.05 -19.55
N ASP A 90 -15.44 5.00 -19.40
CA ASP A 90 -14.99 3.60 -19.39
C ASP A 90 -13.87 3.34 -18.36
N MET A 91 -13.92 4.03 -17.20
CA MET A 91 -13.03 3.80 -16.06
C MET A 91 -13.63 2.81 -15.06
N LEU A 92 -14.97 2.73 -15.04
CA LEU A 92 -15.76 1.73 -14.33
C LEU A 92 -17.02 1.43 -15.15
N CYS A 93 -17.78 0.39 -14.81
CA CYS A 93 -19.12 0.23 -15.35
C CYS A 93 -20.15 0.06 -14.24
N LEU A 94 -21.26 0.76 -14.39
CA LEU A 94 -22.44 0.60 -13.54
C LEU A 94 -23.33 -0.53 -14.08
N ASP A 95 -24.00 -1.19 -13.16
CA ASP A 95 -25.09 -2.11 -13.47
C ASP A 95 -26.34 -1.28 -13.85
N SER A 96 -26.99 -1.62 -14.97
CA SER A 96 -28.09 -0.81 -15.51
C SER A 96 -29.32 -0.79 -14.61
N GLY A 97 -29.55 -1.84 -13.81
CA GLY A 97 -30.68 -1.93 -12.89
C GLY A 97 -30.41 -1.26 -11.54
N SER A 98 -29.36 -1.69 -10.85
CA SER A 98 -29.04 -1.26 -9.48
C SER A 98 -28.29 0.08 -9.41
N GLN A 99 -27.66 0.50 -10.53
CA GLN A 99 -26.75 1.64 -10.59
C GLN A 99 -25.55 1.51 -9.63
N GLU A 100 -25.26 0.29 -9.17
CA GLU A 100 -24.06 -0.02 -8.40
C GLU A 100 -22.89 -0.39 -9.33
N ILE A 101 -21.66 -0.35 -8.80
CA ILE A 101 -20.44 -0.64 -9.57
C ILE A 101 -20.38 -2.14 -9.91
N ARG A 102 -20.61 -2.46 -11.18
CA ARG A 102 -20.44 -3.81 -11.75
C ARG A 102 -18.97 -4.17 -11.92
N LEU A 103 -18.13 -3.20 -12.30
CA LEU A 103 -16.69 -3.35 -12.45
C LEU A 103 -16.01 -2.00 -12.30
N ALA A 104 -14.75 -2.00 -11.87
CA ALA A 104 -13.87 -0.84 -11.88
C ALA A 104 -12.47 -1.36 -12.19
N TYR A 105 -11.97 -1.10 -13.40
CA TYR A 105 -10.76 -1.78 -13.89
C TYR A 105 -9.59 -1.58 -12.92
N PRO A 106 -8.85 -2.66 -12.62
CA PRO A 106 -8.89 -3.99 -13.23
C PRO A 106 -9.94 -4.97 -12.68
N PHE A 107 -10.74 -4.58 -11.69
CA PHE A 107 -11.59 -5.48 -10.91
C PHE A 107 -13.01 -5.64 -11.47
N SER A 108 -13.62 -6.80 -11.18
CA SER A 108 -14.99 -7.14 -11.57
C SER A 108 -15.80 -7.64 -10.37
N SER A 109 -17.02 -7.11 -10.20
CA SER A 109 -17.97 -7.55 -9.16
C SER A 109 -18.76 -8.77 -9.62
N VAL A 110 -18.69 -9.08 -10.92
CA VAL A 110 -19.23 -10.30 -11.52
C VAL A 110 -18.13 -11.35 -11.57
N PRO A 111 -18.37 -12.58 -11.09
CA PRO A 111 -17.38 -13.65 -11.18
C PRO A 111 -16.87 -13.84 -12.61
N THR A 112 -15.56 -13.71 -12.78
CA THR A 112 -14.86 -14.05 -14.03
C THR A 112 -14.06 -15.33 -13.81
N ARG A 113 -13.43 -15.85 -14.87
CA ARG A 113 -12.46 -16.94 -14.69
C ARG A 113 -11.19 -16.49 -13.99
N HIS A 114 -10.90 -15.19 -13.90
CA HIS A 114 -9.62 -14.65 -13.45
C HIS A 114 -9.68 -14.26 -11.98
N LEU A 115 -9.42 -15.21 -11.09
CA LEU A 115 -9.47 -15.01 -9.65
C LEU A 115 -8.09 -14.64 -9.09
N VAL A 116 -7.99 -13.49 -8.43
CA VAL A 116 -6.74 -12.95 -7.89
C VAL A 116 -6.77 -12.96 -6.37
N ARG A 117 -5.72 -13.51 -5.76
CA ARG A 117 -5.49 -13.57 -4.31
C ARG A 117 -4.27 -12.76 -3.94
N PHE A 118 -4.28 -12.25 -2.71
CA PHE A 118 -3.20 -11.44 -2.13
C PHE A 118 -2.59 -12.19 -0.93
N PRO A 119 -1.56 -13.05 -1.14
CA PRO A 119 -0.98 -13.86 -0.07
C PRO A 119 -0.47 -13.04 1.13
N GLY A 120 -0.04 -11.79 0.89
CA GLY A 120 0.42 -10.87 1.95
C GLY A 120 -0.69 -10.27 2.81
N TRP A 121 -1.96 -10.41 2.43
CA TRP A 121 -3.10 -9.76 3.10
C TRP A 121 -3.95 -10.71 3.96
N GLY A 122 -3.41 -11.88 4.32
CA GLY A 122 -4.08 -12.85 5.20
C GLY A 122 -5.43 -13.30 4.66
N ASP A 123 -6.48 -13.21 5.47
CA ASP A 123 -7.84 -13.70 5.15
C ASP A 123 -8.67 -12.77 4.24
N THR A 124 -8.02 -11.86 3.51
CA THR A 124 -8.74 -10.95 2.60
C THR A 124 -9.37 -11.76 1.46
N ALA A 125 -10.63 -11.46 1.16
CA ALA A 125 -11.37 -12.12 0.09
C ALA A 125 -10.64 -11.93 -1.26
N PRO A 126 -10.64 -12.94 -2.13
CA PRO A 126 -10.10 -12.79 -3.47
C PRO A 126 -10.95 -11.80 -4.28
N VAL A 127 -10.36 -11.22 -5.32
CA VAL A 127 -11.06 -10.40 -6.30
C VAL A 127 -11.08 -11.08 -7.66
N TYR A 128 -12.11 -10.81 -8.45
CA TYR A 128 -12.11 -11.15 -9.87
C TYR A 128 -11.50 -10.01 -10.67
N ALA A 129 -10.64 -10.35 -11.64
CA ALA A 129 -10.16 -9.41 -12.64
C ALA A 129 -11.04 -9.49 -13.89
N GLN A 130 -11.24 -8.37 -14.58
CA GLN A 130 -12.13 -8.34 -15.75
C GLN A 130 -11.57 -9.13 -16.95
N CYS A 131 -10.25 -9.13 -17.16
CA CYS A 131 -9.58 -9.97 -18.17
C CYS A 131 -8.19 -10.47 -17.72
N ALA A 132 -7.50 -11.22 -18.59
CA ALA A 132 -6.17 -11.75 -18.28
C ALA A 132 -5.10 -10.65 -18.10
N VAL A 133 -5.12 -9.59 -18.92
CA VAL A 133 -4.21 -8.44 -18.77
C VAL A 133 -4.50 -7.69 -17.48
N ASP A 134 -5.77 -7.53 -17.11
CA ASP A 134 -6.18 -6.90 -15.87
C ASP A 134 -5.65 -7.68 -14.65
N ALA A 135 -5.77 -9.01 -14.68
CA ALA A 135 -5.25 -9.88 -13.63
C ALA A 135 -3.73 -9.71 -13.45
N LEU A 136 -2.98 -9.64 -14.56
CA LEU A 136 -1.54 -9.40 -14.57
C LEU A 136 -1.16 -7.96 -14.17
N GLY A 137 -2.09 -7.01 -14.30
CA GLY A 137 -1.91 -5.60 -13.97
C GLY A 137 -2.13 -5.24 -12.51
N ILE A 138 -3.07 -5.93 -11.83
CA ILE A 138 -3.39 -5.75 -10.41
C ILE A 138 -2.14 -5.58 -9.50
N PRO A 139 -1.13 -6.49 -9.51
CA PRO A 139 0.01 -6.38 -8.60
C PRO A 139 0.80 -5.07 -8.74
N PHE A 140 0.82 -4.47 -9.93
CA PHE A 140 1.47 -3.18 -10.16
C PHE A 140 0.61 -2.00 -9.70
N MET A 141 -0.71 -2.11 -9.77
CA MET A 141 -1.60 -1.06 -9.26
C MET A 141 -1.54 -0.98 -7.74
N VAL A 142 -1.64 -2.13 -7.06
CA VAL A 142 -1.69 -2.19 -5.60
C VAL A 142 -0.31 -2.30 -4.93
N GLN A 143 0.74 -2.55 -5.72
CA GLN A 143 2.12 -2.75 -5.26
C GLN A 143 2.27 -3.92 -4.27
N GLU A 144 1.64 -5.06 -4.61
CA GLU A 144 1.61 -6.26 -3.78
C GLU A 144 1.83 -7.53 -4.61
N ASP A 145 2.30 -8.58 -3.94
CA ASP A 145 2.43 -9.92 -4.53
C ASP A 145 1.05 -10.58 -4.68
N VAL A 146 0.84 -11.32 -5.78
CA VAL A 146 -0.45 -11.94 -6.07
C VAL A 146 -0.32 -13.37 -6.59
N SER A 147 -1.39 -14.14 -6.38
CA SER A 147 -1.60 -15.42 -7.06
C SER A 147 -2.90 -15.35 -7.87
N ILE A 148 -2.80 -15.69 -9.15
CA ILE A 148 -3.88 -15.69 -10.13
C ILE A 148 -4.24 -17.14 -10.42
N ALA A 149 -5.51 -17.48 -10.28
CA ALA A 149 -6.10 -18.73 -10.76
C ALA A 149 -7.07 -18.41 -11.91
N SER A 150 -6.94 -19.13 -13.01
CA SER A 150 -7.75 -18.97 -14.21
C SER A 150 -7.92 -20.30 -14.95
N SER A 151 -8.48 -20.24 -16.16
CA SER A 151 -8.64 -21.39 -17.05
C SER A 151 -8.41 -21.00 -18.50
N CYS A 152 -7.86 -21.92 -19.27
CA CYS A 152 -7.66 -21.76 -20.71
C CYS A 152 -9.01 -21.52 -21.41
N ALA A 153 -9.10 -20.45 -22.20
CA ALA A 153 -10.34 -20.11 -22.91
C ALA A 153 -10.73 -21.12 -24.01
N HIS A 154 -9.83 -22.04 -24.39
CA HIS A 154 -10.07 -23.06 -25.40
C HIS A 154 -10.52 -24.41 -24.80
N CYS A 155 -9.76 -24.94 -23.84
CA CYS A 155 -9.95 -26.30 -23.31
C CYS A 155 -10.36 -26.36 -21.82
N ALA A 156 -10.52 -25.20 -21.18
CA ALA A 156 -10.83 -25.07 -19.74
C ALA A 156 -9.77 -25.64 -18.76
N GLU A 157 -8.61 -26.08 -19.25
CA GLU A 157 -7.47 -26.47 -18.40
C GLU A 157 -7.11 -25.35 -17.42
N SER A 158 -6.83 -25.70 -16.17
CA SER A 158 -6.45 -24.74 -15.12
C SER A 158 -5.18 -23.98 -15.50
N VAL A 159 -5.18 -22.67 -15.26
CA VAL A 159 -4.01 -21.80 -15.42
C VAL A 159 -3.73 -21.12 -14.09
N THR A 160 -2.53 -21.28 -13.55
CA THR A 160 -2.09 -20.61 -12.33
C THR A 160 -0.85 -19.76 -12.59
N VAL A 161 -0.86 -18.51 -12.14
CA VAL A 161 0.27 -17.58 -12.24
C VAL A 161 0.56 -17.00 -10.85
N LYS A 162 1.81 -17.01 -10.41
CA LYS A 162 2.28 -16.36 -9.18
C LYS A 162 3.23 -15.23 -9.53
N ILE A 163 2.96 -14.04 -8.99
CA ILE A 163 3.75 -12.84 -9.22
C ILE A 163 4.30 -12.37 -7.87
N GLU A 164 5.62 -12.29 -7.78
CA GLU A 164 6.33 -11.78 -6.62
C GLU A 164 7.30 -10.67 -7.06
N ARG A 165 7.30 -9.55 -6.34
CA ARG A 165 8.16 -8.38 -6.60
C ARG A 165 8.10 -7.94 -8.07
N GLY A 166 6.90 -7.96 -8.64
CA GLY A 166 6.64 -7.54 -10.03
C GLY A 166 7.14 -8.50 -11.12
N ALA A 167 7.53 -9.72 -10.79
CA ALA A 167 7.92 -10.76 -11.76
C ALA A 167 7.12 -12.05 -11.55
N ILE A 168 6.80 -12.74 -12.63
CA ILE A 168 6.15 -14.06 -12.55
C ILE A 168 7.19 -15.09 -12.10
N VAL A 169 7.00 -15.67 -10.92
CA VAL A 169 7.88 -16.70 -10.35
C VAL A 169 7.40 -18.12 -10.65
N THR A 170 6.13 -18.28 -11.01
CA THR A 170 5.55 -19.57 -11.41
C THR A 170 4.42 -19.33 -12.40
N ALA A 171 4.39 -20.10 -13.48
CA ALA A 171 3.26 -20.18 -14.39
C ALA A 171 3.03 -21.66 -14.75
N ASP A 172 1.79 -22.11 -14.57
CA ASP A 172 1.38 -23.48 -14.86
C ASP A 172 0.06 -23.43 -15.65
N PRO A 173 0.02 -23.95 -16.89
CA PRO A 173 1.12 -24.58 -17.63
C PRO A 173 2.24 -23.60 -18.01
N PRO A 174 3.49 -24.06 -18.20
CA PRO A 174 4.65 -23.18 -18.45
C PRO A 174 4.60 -22.47 -19.81
N ARG A 175 3.83 -23.00 -20.76
CA ARG A 175 3.62 -22.39 -22.08
C ARG A 175 2.40 -21.46 -22.14
N THR A 176 1.90 -21.04 -20.98
CA THR A 176 0.76 -20.13 -20.91
C THR A 176 1.04 -18.84 -21.70
N VAL A 177 0.05 -18.41 -22.47
CA VAL A 177 0.05 -17.16 -23.24
C VAL A 177 -1.27 -16.42 -23.05
N VAL A 178 -1.33 -15.18 -23.52
CA VAL A 178 -2.54 -14.36 -23.51
C VAL A 178 -2.91 -14.01 -24.94
N TRP A 179 -4.18 -14.18 -25.33
CA TRP A 179 -4.68 -13.51 -26.53
C TRP A 179 -5.00 -12.06 -26.18
N ALA A 180 -4.47 -11.12 -26.93
CA ALA A 180 -4.65 -9.69 -26.72
C ALA A 180 -5.54 -9.14 -27.85
N GLY A 181 -6.85 -9.11 -27.60
CA GLY A 181 -7.83 -8.62 -28.58
C GLY A 181 -7.88 -7.10 -28.66
N THR A 182 -8.34 -6.61 -29.81
CA THR A 182 -8.33 -5.16 -30.14
C THR A 182 -9.63 -4.63 -30.70
N THR A 183 -10.63 -5.48 -30.95
CA THR A 183 -11.93 -5.06 -31.48
C THR A 183 -12.75 -4.38 -30.37
N ARG A 184 -12.99 -3.07 -30.47
CA ARG A 184 -13.79 -2.31 -29.50
C ARG A 184 -15.10 -1.81 -30.09
N THR A 185 -16.18 -2.05 -29.35
CA THR A 185 -17.53 -1.56 -29.64
C THR A 185 -18.18 -1.16 -28.31
N GLY A 186 -17.96 0.09 -27.89
CA GLY A 186 -18.40 0.58 -26.58
C GLY A 186 -17.37 0.35 -25.47
N HIS A 187 -17.83 0.02 -24.27
CA HIS A 187 -16.97 -0.19 -23.10
C HIS A 187 -16.03 -1.39 -23.30
N ALA A 188 -14.78 -1.25 -22.87
CA ALA A 188 -13.75 -2.27 -23.06
C ALA A 188 -14.16 -3.61 -22.39
N ALA A 189 -14.85 -3.55 -21.27
CA ALA A 189 -15.36 -4.67 -20.50
C ALA A 189 -16.33 -5.55 -21.29
N ASP A 190 -17.10 -4.95 -22.20
CA ASP A 190 -18.17 -5.61 -22.94
C ASP A 190 -17.74 -6.01 -24.35
N SER A 191 -16.70 -5.39 -24.92
CA SER A 191 -16.21 -5.70 -26.27
C SER A 191 -14.80 -6.28 -26.34
N VAL A 192 -13.83 -5.72 -25.59
CA VAL A 192 -12.41 -6.08 -25.72
C VAL A 192 -12.02 -7.15 -24.71
N CYS A 193 -12.26 -6.90 -23.43
CA CYS A 193 -11.93 -7.78 -22.31
C CYS A 193 -12.43 -9.22 -22.47
N PRO A 194 -13.62 -9.50 -23.04
CA PRO A 194 -14.09 -10.87 -23.26
C PRO A 194 -13.16 -11.69 -24.15
N THR A 195 -12.36 -11.03 -25.00
CA THR A 195 -11.39 -11.69 -25.89
C THR A 195 -9.99 -11.80 -25.26
N ILE A 196 -9.71 -11.06 -24.18
CA ILE A 196 -8.39 -11.06 -23.51
C ILE A 196 -8.32 -12.16 -22.44
N ASN A 197 -7.86 -13.34 -22.83
CA ASN A 197 -7.83 -14.52 -21.96
C ASN A 197 -6.50 -15.27 -21.97
N PHE A 198 -6.29 -16.06 -20.92
CA PHE A 198 -5.19 -17.03 -20.85
C PHE A 198 -5.46 -18.26 -21.73
N PHE A 199 -4.39 -18.81 -22.27
CA PHE A 199 -4.37 -20.09 -22.98
C PHE A 199 -3.16 -20.90 -22.50
N CYS A 200 -3.33 -22.20 -22.25
CA CYS A 200 -2.24 -23.06 -21.78
C CYS A 200 -1.12 -23.26 -22.82
N SER A 201 -1.37 -22.92 -24.09
CA SER A 201 -0.36 -22.92 -25.15
C SER A 201 -0.70 -21.93 -26.29
N PRO A 202 0.30 -21.50 -27.09
CA PRO A 202 0.07 -20.74 -28.31
C PRO A 202 -0.88 -21.43 -29.30
N ASN A 203 -0.79 -22.76 -29.42
CA ASN A 203 -1.64 -23.54 -30.32
C ASN A 203 -3.12 -23.43 -29.91
N HIS A 204 -3.42 -23.44 -28.62
CA HIS A 204 -4.79 -23.26 -28.13
C HIS A 204 -5.31 -21.84 -28.37
N ALA A 205 -4.46 -20.82 -28.26
CA ALA A 205 -4.86 -19.45 -28.61
C ALA A 205 -5.20 -19.33 -30.11
N ILE A 206 -4.37 -19.94 -30.99
CA ILE A 206 -4.60 -19.96 -32.43
C ILE A 206 -5.87 -20.74 -32.79
N ALA A 207 -6.05 -21.94 -32.22
CA ALA A 207 -7.22 -22.78 -32.44
C ALA A 207 -8.51 -22.10 -31.95
N TRP A 208 -8.48 -21.48 -30.77
CA TRP A 208 -9.60 -20.68 -30.29
C TRP A 208 -9.92 -19.52 -31.23
N ARG A 209 -8.92 -18.77 -31.70
CA ARG A 209 -9.14 -17.66 -32.64
C ARG A 209 -9.82 -18.12 -33.93
N GLN A 210 -9.46 -19.29 -34.46
CA GLN A 210 -10.08 -19.82 -35.68
C GLN A 210 -11.59 -20.12 -35.51
N GLN A 211 -12.04 -20.31 -34.28
CA GLN A 211 -13.46 -20.53 -33.95
C GLN A 211 -14.22 -19.22 -33.70
N GLN A 212 -13.54 -18.09 -33.53
CA GLN A 212 -14.16 -16.79 -33.30
C GLN A 212 -14.40 -16.05 -34.63
N ARG A 213 -15.57 -15.42 -34.76
CA ARG A 213 -15.84 -14.49 -35.88
C ARG A 213 -15.30 -13.10 -35.52
N ASP A 214 -14.57 -12.48 -36.45
CA ASP A 214 -14.16 -11.06 -36.42
C ASP A 214 -13.40 -10.58 -35.17
N VAL A 215 -12.67 -11.48 -34.49
CA VAL A 215 -11.79 -11.09 -33.38
C VAL A 215 -10.40 -10.74 -33.93
N ALA A 216 -10.09 -9.44 -33.92
CA ALA A 216 -8.74 -8.93 -34.18
C ALA A 216 -7.91 -8.99 -32.89
N GLY A 217 -6.62 -9.29 -33.03
CA GLY A 217 -5.70 -9.40 -31.90
C GLY A 217 -4.46 -10.19 -32.24
N GLN A 218 -3.67 -10.49 -31.22
CA GLN A 218 -2.43 -11.25 -31.34
C GLN A 218 -2.14 -12.04 -30.06
N VAL A 219 -1.27 -13.04 -30.17
CA VAL A 219 -0.77 -13.78 -29.01
C VAL A 219 0.36 -12.98 -28.36
N LEU A 220 0.30 -12.81 -27.04
CA LEU A 220 1.37 -12.27 -26.20
C LEU A 220 1.90 -13.37 -25.27
N GLY A 221 3.23 -13.44 -25.15
CA GLY A 221 3.86 -14.20 -24.08
C GLY A 221 3.55 -13.59 -22.70
N LEU A 222 3.71 -14.36 -21.63
CA LEU A 222 3.41 -13.87 -20.28
C LEU A 222 4.22 -12.62 -19.88
N GLY A 223 5.50 -12.51 -20.28
CA GLY A 223 6.30 -11.32 -20.01
C GLY A 223 5.79 -10.07 -20.74
N GLU A 224 5.32 -10.22 -21.98
CA GLU A 224 4.73 -9.14 -22.78
C GLU A 224 3.38 -8.71 -22.19
N ALA A 225 2.52 -9.67 -21.86
CA ALA A 225 1.22 -9.40 -21.24
C ALA A 225 1.39 -8.74 -19.85
N LEU A 226 2.39 -9.16 -19.07
CA LEU A 226 2.75 -8.54 -17.80
C LEU A 226 3.24 -7.10 -17.99
N TYR A 227 4.01 -6.82 -19.05
CA TYR A 227 4.42 -5.47 -19.41
C TYR A 227 3.23 -4.57 -19.77
N VAL A 228 2.28 -5.10 -20.55
CA VAL A 228 1.05 -4.37 -20.89
C VAL A 228 0.24 -4.07 -19.63
N GLY A 229 -0.02 -5.08 -18.79
CA GLY A 229 -0.76 -4.91 -17.53
C GLY A 229 -0.11 -3.87 -16.62
N LYS A 230 1.22 -3.96 -16.43
CA LYS A 230 1.99 -2.93 -15.72
C LYS A 230 1.76 -1.54 -16.32
N GLY A 231 1.94 -1.39 -17.62
CA GLY A 231 1.88 -0.10 -18.30
C GLY A 231 0.50 0.57 -18.26
N ILE A 232 -0.58 -0.21 -18.15
CA ILE A 232 -1.96 0.31 -18.02
C ILE A 232 -2.24 0.74 -16.58
N PHE A 233 -1.87 -0.08 -15.60
CA PHE A 233 -2.42 0.03 -14.24
C PHE A 233 -1.48 0.63 -13.19
N GLU A 234 -0.16 0.59 -13.39
CA GLU A 234 0.83 0.98 -12.38
C GLU A 234 0.67 2.43 -11.88
N ASP A 235 0.28 3.34 -12.78
CA ASP A 235 0.18 4.76 -12.46
C ASP A 235 -1.22 5.17 -11.94
N LEU A 236 -2.23 4.29 -11.97
CA LEU A 236 -3.61 4.66 -11.59
C LEU A 236 -3.75 5.07 -10.13
N LEU A 237 -2.93 4.51 -9.24
CA LEU A 237 -2.90 4.87 -7.83
C LEU A 237 -1.68 5.70 -7.44
N ARG A 238 -0.79 6.03 -8.38
CA ARG A 238 0.31 6.96 -8.10
C ARG A 238 -0.21 8.40 -8.07
N PRO A 239 0.36 9.29 -7.25
CA PRO A 239 0.09 10.72 -7.35
C PRO A 239 0.61 11.25 -8.70
N HIS A 240 -0.21 11.96 -9.48
CA HIS A 240 0.27 12.56 -10.73
C HIS A 240 1.25 13.73 -10.46
N PRO A 241 2.47 13.70 -11.01
CA PRO A 241 3.39 14.84 -11.00
C PRO A 241 2.91 15.85 -12.03
N GLY A 242 2.00 16.75 -11.64
CA GLY A 242 1.37 17.70 -12.57
C GLY A 242 0.12 18.41 -12.06
N ALA A 243 -0.37 18.07 -10.86
CA ALA A 243 -1.33 18.92 -10.17
C ALA A 243 -0.66 20.27 -9.87
N VAL A 244 -1.01 21.28 -10.67
CA VAL A 244 -0.49 22.65 -10.58
C VAL A 244 -0.71 23.16 -9.16
N SER A 245 0.37 23.25 -8.39
CA SER A 245 0.42 24.04 -7.18
C SER A 245 0.42 25.50 -7.61
N PHE A 246 -0.77 26.12 -7.71
CA PHE A 246 -0.88 27.57 -7.59
C PHE A 246 -0.52 27.95 -6.15
N ALA A 247 0.78 27.92 -5.87
CA ALA A 247 1.33 28.59 -4.71
C ALA A 247 1.06 30.08 -4.91
N ARG A 248 0.27 30.65 -4.01
CA ARG A 248 0.20 32.10 -3.82
C ARG A 248 1.63 32.64 -3.77
N THR A 249 1.87 33.73 -4.49
CA THR A 249 3.11 34.51 -4.43
C THR A 249 3.58 34.65 -2.98
N PRO A 250 4.85 34.35 -2.68
CA PRO A 250 5.37 34.53 -1.33
C PRO A 250 5.30 36.03 -0.99
N VAL A 251 4.72 36.34 0.16
CA VAL A 251 4.91 37.64 0.82
C VAL A 251 6.43 37.80 1.02
N PRO A 252 7.06 38.87 0.53
CA PRO A 252 8.48 39.07 0.72
C PRO A 252 8.76 39.34 2.20
N LEU A 253 9.42 38.38 2.86
CA LEU A 253 10.06 38.60 4.15
C LEU A 253 11.46 39.17 3.91
N PRO A 254 11.93 40.10 4.76
CA PRO A 254 13.12 40.89 4.49
C PRO A 254 14.38 40.04 4.46
N GLU A 255 15.24 40.36 3.49
CA GLU A 255 16.56 39.78 3.28
C GLU A 255 17.40 39.84 4.56
N THR A 256 17.86 38.67 5.01
CA THR A 256 19.19 38.57 5.62
C THR A 256 19.94 37.43 4.94
N ALA A 257 21.03 37.82 4.30
CA ALA A 257 21.90 36.97 3.51
C ALA A 257 22.62 35.92 4.38
N ASN A 258 22.82 34.75 3.77
CA ASN A 258 23.96 33.84 3.92
C ASN A 258 24.55 33.63 5.32
N ALA A 259 24.16 32.54 6.00
CA ALA A 259 25.06 31.64 6.71
C ALA A 259 24.29 30.45 7.31
N GLY A 260 24.80 29.22 7.15
CA GLY A 260 24.54 28.16 8.10
C GLY A 260 23.72 26.96 7.62
N THR A 261 24.21 26.25 6.62
CA THR A 261 23.94 24.81 6.45
C THR A 261 24.58 24.01 7.61
N MET A 262 24.13 24.21 8.85
CA MET A 262 24.62 23.49 10.05
C MET A 262 23.58 23.41 11.21
N ALA A 263 22.28 23.44 10.91
CA ALA A 263 21.25 23.50 11.98
C ALA A 263 20.21 22.36 12.01
N SER A 264 20.42 21.23 11.31
CA SER A 264 19.51 20.07 11.39
C SER A 264 20.13 18.80 12.01
N THR A 265 21.45 18.74 12.16
CA THR A 265 22.13 17.64 12.89
C THR A 265 22.26 17.91 14.39
N ALA A 266 22.26 19.17 14.83
CA ALA A 266 22.40 19.52 16.25
C ALA A 266 21.17 19.10 17.08
N GLY A 267 19.95 19.25 16.56
CA GLY A 267 18.72 18.91 17.29
C GLY A 267 18.54 17.40 17.53
N GLY A 268 18.85 16.57 16.53
CA GLY A 268 18.76 15.11 16.62
C GLY A 268 19.87 14.49 17.47
N LEU A 269 21.08 15.06 17.42
CA LEU A 269 22.16 14.65 18.30
C LEU A 269 21.87 15.05 19.76
N LEU A 270 21.36 16.26 20.03
CA LEU A 270 20.98 16.64 21.40
C LEU A 270 19.90 15.73 22.00
N THR A 271 18.90 15.33 21.20
CA THR A 271 17.85 14.40 21.68
C THR A 271 18.39 12.98 21.89
N ALA A 272 19.26 12.49 21.01
CA ALA A 272 19.91 11.19 21.18
C ALA A 272 20.88 11.16 22.38
N PHE A 273 21.63 12.25 22.61
CA PHE A 273 22.53 12.39 23.76
C PHE A 273 21.75 12.48 25.09
N LEU A 274 20.67 13.26 25.16
CA LEU A 274 19.84 13.29 26.37
C LEU A 274 19.15 11.94 26.65
N ALA A 275 18.68 11.25 25.60
CA ALA A 275 18.08 9.92 25.73
C ALA A 275 19.11 8.84 26.16
N SER A 276 20.35 8.97 25.71
CA SER A 276 21.45 8.08 26.09
C SER A 276 21.84 8.27 27.56
N ILE A 277 21.91 9.53 28.04
CA ILE A 277 22.25 9.86 29.43
C ILE A 277 21.19 9.38 30.43
N CYS A 278 19.89 9.41 30.09
CA CYS A 278 18.84 8.96 31.01
C CYS A 278 18.66 7.44 31.10
N CYS A 279 19.11 6.68 30.09
CA CYS A 279 18.98 5.22 30.03
C CYS A 279 20.27 4.48 30.45
N ILE A 280 21.44 5.00 30.07
CA ILE A 280 22.74 4.38 30.36
C ILE A 280 23.30 4.92 31.68
N GLY A 281 22.98 6.15 32.06
CA GLY A 281 23.45 6.77 33.30
C GLY A 281 23.16 5.93 34.54
N PRO A 282 21.90 5.54 34.82
CA PRO A 282 21.58 4.72 35.98
C PRO A 282 22.21 3.32 35.94
N ALA A 283 22.32 2.72 34.76
CA ALA A 283 22.89 1.39 34.57
C ALA A 283 24.42 1.38 34.74
N VAL A 284 25.12 2.42 34.30
CA VAL A 284 26.58 2.59 34.51
C VAL A 284 26.87 2.93 35.97
N PHE A 285 26.04 3.74 36.62
CA PHE A 285 26.13 3.98 38.07
C PHE A 285 25.89 2.72 38.91
N ALA A 286 25.03 1.81 38.44
CA ALA A 286 24.80 0.51 39.08
C ALA A 286 25.93 -0.50 38.78
N ALA A 287 26.43 -0.54 37.54
CA ALA A 287 27.49 -1.46 37.11
C ALA A 287 28.87 -1.12 37.69
N LEU A 288 29.12 0.16 38.00
CA LEU A 288 30.32 0.61 38.72
C LEU A 288 30.28 0.32 40.22
N GLY A 289 29.24 -0.36 40.74
CA GLY A 289 29.24 -0.91 42.09
C GLY A 289 29.39 0.15 43.18
N VAL A 290 28.53 1.18 43.16
CA VAL A 290 28.38 2.09 44.31
C VAL A 290 27.45 1.45 45.32
N GLY A 291 27.98 0.47 46.03
CA GLY A 291 27.38 -0.03 47.26
C GLY A 291 27.29 1.11 48.28
N VAL A 292 26.21 1.08 49.05
CA VAL A 292 25.99 1.94 50.23
C VAL A 292 27.06 1.58 51.27
N GLY A 293 28.26 2.11 51.12
CA GLY A 293 29.41 1.80 51.95
C GLY A 293 30.48 2.87 51.79
N ALA A 294 30.87 3.46 52.91
CA ALA A 294 31.75 4.61 53.01
C ALA A 294 33.11 4.41 52.30
N THR A 295 33.73 5.55 51.95
CA THR A 295 35.10 5.74 51.43
C THR A 295 35.31 5.57 49.92
N GLY A 296 34.87 6.57 49.14
CA GLY A 296 35.28 6.78 47.76
C GLY A 296 35.21 8.27 47.40
N PHE A 297 35.89 8.69 46.33
CA PHE A 297 36.16 10.07 45.87
C PHE A 297 34.92 10.97 45.60
N LEU A 298 33.72 10.53 45.99
CA LEU A 298 32.44 11.21 45.79
C LEU A 298 31.68 11.45 47.11
N ALA A 299 32.40 11.84 48.17
CA ALA A 299 31.76 12.30 49.42
C ALA A 299 30.86 13.54 49.21
N ASN A 300 31.05 14.31 48.13
CA ASN A 300 30.24 15.50 47.81
C ASN A 300 28.90 15.20 47.12
N THR A 301 28.61 13.96 46.72
CA THR A 301 27.38 13.64 45.98
C THR A 301 26.20 13.27 46.90
N ALA A 302 26.47 12.96 48.17
CA ALA A 302 25.44 12.64 49.16
C ALA A 302 24.50 13.83 49.47
N GLY A 303 24.98 15.07 49.33
CA GLY A 303 24.17 16.28 49.51
C GLY A 303 23.21 16.54 48.35
N VAL A 304 23.67 16.34 47.11
CA VAL A 304 22.85 16.51 45.89
C VAL A 304 21.76 15.43 45.81
N LEU A 305 22.08 14.19 46.21
CA LEU A 305 21.10 13.10 46.22
C LEU A 305 20.04 13.27 47.32
N LYS A 306 20.40 13.80 48.50
CA LYS A 306 19.43 14.12 49.57
C LYS A 306 18.51 15.29 49.20
N ALA A 307 18.99 16.26 48.43
CA ALA A 307 18.17 17.38 47.94
C ALA A 307 17.18 16.96 46.83
N LEU A 308 17.39 15.81 46.19
CA LEU A 308 16.52 15.25 45.14
C LEU A 308 15.46 14.26 45.67
N LEU A 309 15.57 13.80 46.92
CA LEU A 309 14.56 12.98 47.60
C LEU A 309 13.15 13.62 47.63
N PRO A 310 12.96 14.94 47.84
CA PRO A 310 11.64 15.57 47.85
C PRO A 310 11.00 15.68 46.46
N TYR A 311 11.80 15.61 45.39
CA TYR A 311 11.35 15.77 44.01
C TYR A 311 11.03 14.43 43.31
N ARG A 312 11.29 13.28 43.96
CA ARG A 312 10.92 11.94 43.47
C ARG A 312 9.48 11.82 42.95
N PRO A 313 8.43 12.23 43.70
CA PRO A 313 7.06 12.11 43.19
C PRO A 313 6.80 13.01 41.97
N LEU A 314 7.53 14.11 41.84
CA LEU A 314 7.43 15.04 40.71
C LEU A 314 7.97 14.40 39.42
N PHE A 315 9.08 13.68 39.50
CA PHE A 315 9.63 12.92 38.36
C PHE A 315 8.73 11.73 37.95
N ILE A 316 8.12 11.05 38.92
CA ILE A 316 7.13 9.99 38.67
C ILE A 316 5.89 10.57 37.98
N GLY A 317 5.41 11.73 38.44
CA GLY A 317 4.30 12.44 37.81
C GLY A 317 4.62 12.85 36.37
N LEU A 318 5.81 13.41 36.14
CA LEU A 318 6.23 13.85 34.80
C LEU A 318 6.31 12.69 33.79
N THR A 319 6.84 11.54 34.22
CA THR A 319 6.95 10.35 33.37
C THR A 319 5.58 9.74 33.08
N MET A 320 4.66 9.67 34.06
CA MET A 320 3.27 9.27 33.85
C MET A 320 2.54 10.18 32.86
N ILE A 321 2.78 11.50 32.93
CA ILE A 321 2.21 12.48 31.99
C ILE A 321 2.79 12.26 30.58
N LEU A 322 4.10 12.07 30.42
CA LEU A 322 4.74 11.84 29.12
C LEU A 322 4.34 10.50 28.49
N LEU A 323 4.22 9.44 29.28
CA LEU A 323 3.68 8.14 28.84
C LEU A 323 2.20 8.26 28.48
N GLY A 324 1.42 8.97 29.28
CA GLY A 324 0.01 9.27 29.02
C GLY A 324 -0.18 10.05 27.71
N ILE A 325 0.64 11.08 27.45
CA ILE A 325 0.66 11.82 26.19
C ILE A 325 1.08 10.90 25.03
N SER A 326 2.08 10.04 25.22
CA SER A 326 2.54 9.11 24.19
C SER A 326 1.47 8.08 23.82
N PHE A 327 0.79 7.50 24.81
CA PHE A 327 -0.35 6.60 24.59
C PHE A 327 -1.54 7.34 23.99
N TYR A 328 -1.83 8.54 24.49
CA TYR A 328 -2.90 9.37 23.95
C TYR A 328 -2.64 9.67 22.48
N LEU A 329 -1.43 10.08 22.08
CA LEU A 329 -1.10 10.32 20.68
C LEU A 329 -1.08 9.03 19.83
N ALA A 330 -0.67 7.88 20.39
CA ALA A 330 -0.66 6.60 19.67
C ALA A 330 -2.05 5.97 19.48
N TYR A 331 -2.99 6.24 20.39
CA TYR A 331 -4.36 5.70 20.37
C TYR A 331 -5.43 6.73 20.01
N ARG A 332 -5.10 8.02 19.97
CA ARG A 332 -6.00 9.05 19.45
C ARG A 332 -6.20 8.74 17.98
N LYS A 333 -7.40 8.26 17.66
CA LYS A 333 -7.92 8.27 16.30
C LYS A 333 -7.76 9.71 15.81
N PRO A 334 -7.12 9.97 14.66
CA PRO A 334 -7.05 11.32 14.14
C PRO A 334 -8.49 11.81 13.99
N MET A 335 -8.89 12.76 14.85
CA MET A 335 -10.06 13.56 14.57
C MET A 335 -9.70 14.33 13.32
N VAL A 336 -10.48 14.11 12.27
CA VAL A 336 -10.45 14.90 11.04
C VAL A 336 -10.87 16.31 11.44
N GLY A 337 -9.89 17.06 11.89
CA GLY A 337 -9.95 18.48 12.17
C GLY A 337 -9.71 19.20 10.86
N ASP A 338 -10.63 20.11 10.59
CA ASP A 338 -10.75 20.90 9.39
C ASP A 338 -9.47 21.68 9.01
N VAL A 339 -9.39 21.97 7.72
CA VAL A 339 -8.60 23.00 7.04
C VAL A 339 -7.18 22.67 6.51
N SER A 340 -7.14 22.86 5.19
CA SER A 340 -6.04 23.21 4.29
C SER A 340 -5.29 22.08 3.59
N CYS A 341 -5.42 22.14 2.27
CA CYS A 341 -4.76 21.30 1.30
C CYS A 341 -3.27 21.63 1.31
N GLN A 342 -2.45 20.74 1.86
CA GLN A 342 -1.03 20.72 1.56
C GLN A 342 -0.60 19.26 1.39
N ALA A 343 -0.02 18.99 0.23
CA ALA A 343 0.74 17.82 -0.18
C ALA A 343 0.74 16.61 0.78
N CYS A 344 0.20 15.48 0.31
CA CYS A 344 0.64 14.17 0.78
C CYS A 344 2.10 13.95 0.38
N VAL A 345 3.03 14.63 1.09
CA VAL A 345 4.34 14.03 1.34
C VAL A 345 4.01 12.80 2.19
N PRO A 346 4.34 11.58 1.78
CA PRO A 346 4.40 10.51 2.75
C PRO A 346 5.50 10.94 3.72
N ALA A 347 5.12 11.53 4.85
CA ALA A 347 5.97 11.40 6.01
C ALA A 347 6.23 9.91 6.09
N SER A 348 7.49 9.50 6.02
CA SER A 348 7.95 8.19 6.45
C SER A 348 7.70 8.08 7.95
N GLY A 349 6.42 8.14 8.34
CA GLY A 349 5.94 7.89 9.66
C GLY A 349 6.14 6.41 9.87
N VAL A 350 7.16 6.09 10.65
CA VAL A 350 7.26 4.79 11.31
C VAL A 350 5.87 4.46 11.82
N ARG A 351 5.20 3.46 11.23
CA ARG A 351 3.89 2.99 11.72
C ARG A 351 4.09 2.76 13.22
N PRO A 352 3.30 3.39 14.11
CA PRO A 352 3.55 3.27 15.54
C PRO A 352 3.41 1.79 15.89
N ASN A 353 4.56 1.14 16.10
CA ASN A 353 4.62 -0.26 16.44
C ASN A 353 4.10 -0.37 17.87
N ARG A 354 2.79 -0.61 17.99
CA ARG A 354 2.07 -0.60 19.27
C ARG A 354 2.74 -1.53 20.29
N TRP A 355 3.31 -2.64 19.80
CA TRP A 355 4.10 -3.59 20.57
C TRP A 355 5.35 -2.96 21.22
N LEU A 356 6.10 -2.12 20.51
CA LEU A 356 7.30 -1.47 21.04
C LEU A 356 6.96 -0.48 22.18
N LEU A 357 5.83 0.22 22.07
CA LEU A 357 5.30 1.09 23.12
C LEU A 357 4.97 0.31 24.40
N TRP A 358 4.38 -0.89 24.26
CA TRP A 358 4.12 -1.79 25.38
C TRP A 358 5.40 -2.31 26.03
N ILE A 359 6.45 -2.63 25.25
CA ILE A 359 7.76 -3.01 25.80
C ILE A 359 8.36 -1.89 26.65
N ILE A 360 8.42 -0.66 26.11
CA ILE A 360 9.02 0.48 26.80
C ILE A 360 8.24 0.79 28.09
N THR A 361 6.91 0.70 28.04
CA THR A 361 6.04 0.93 29.21
C THR A 361 6.22 -0.14 30.27
N SER A 362 6.29 -1.42 29.86
CA SER A 362 6.55 -2.53 30.79
C SER A 362 7.90 -2.40 31.48
N LEU A 363 8.93 -1.99 30.73
CA LEU A 363 10.27 -1.76 31.28
C LEU A 363 10.30 -0.58 32.25
N ALA A 364 9.62 0.52 31.91
CA ALA A 364 9.53 1.70 32.78
C ALA A 364 8.80 1.40 34.10
N VAL A 365 7.69 0.64 34.04
CA VAL A 365 6.94 0.20 35.23
C VAL A 365 7.79 -0.74 36.09
N ALA A 366 8.53 -1.67 35.49
CA ALA A 366 9.42 -2.57 36.21
C ALA A 366 10.52 -1.81 36.98
N VAL A 367 11.15 -0.80 36.35
CA VAL A 367 12.16 0.05 36.99
C VAL A 367 11.56 0.93 38.09
N MET A 368 10.34 1.44 37.92
CA MET A 368 9.64 2.19 38.96
C MET A 368 9.28 1.35 40.19
N LEU A 369 8.94 0.08 39.98
CA LEU A 369 8.56 -0.83 41.06
C LEU A 369 9.78 -1.46 41.75
N ALA A 370 10.94 -1.53 41.09
CA ALA A 370 12.18 -2.09 41.65
C ALA A 370 12.54 -1.60 43.08
N PRO A 371 12.48 -0.31 43.44
CA PRO A 371 12.76 0.14 44.80
C PRO A 371 11.75 -0.37 45.84
N TYR A 372 10.47 -0.50 45.46
CA TYR A 372 9.43 -1.06 46.35
C TYR A 372 9.63 -2.56 46.60
N TRP A 373 10.11 -3.31 45.60
CA TRP A 373 10.44 -4.73 45.74
C TRP A 373 11.72 -4.96 46.57
N LEU A 374 12.68 -4.05 46.49
CA LEU A 374 13.92 -4.13 47.28
C LEU A 374 13.69 -3.81 48.76
N GLU A 375 12.77 -2.88 49.08
CA GLU A 375 12.36 -2.64 50.47
C GLU A 375 11.60 -3.83 51.06
N PHE A 376 10.79 -4.55 50.28
CA PHE A 376 10.05 -5.73 50.75
C PHE A 376 10.94 -6.97 50.97
N THR A 377 12.11 -7.04 50.34
CA THR A 377 13.04 -8.18 50.45
C THR A 377 14.15 -7.99 51.48
N THR A 378 14.28 -6.78 52.05
CA THR A 378 15.30 -6.42 53.04
C THR A 378 14.76 -6.05 54.43
N GLY A 379 13.44 -6.10 54.62
CA GLY A 379 12.78 -6.15 55.93
C GLY A 379 12.36 -7.58 56.26
#